data_AF-A0A2D9MIK9-F1
#
_entry.id   AF-A0A2D9MIK9-F1
#
_cell.length_a   1.000
_cell.length_b   1.000
_cell.length_c   1.000
_cell.angle_alpha   90.00
_cell.angle_beta   90.00
_cell.angle_gamma   90.00
#
_symmetry.space_group_name_H-M   'P 1'
#
loop_
_entity.id
_entity.type
_entity.pdbx_description
1 polymer ?
#
loop_
_entity_poly.entity_id
_entity_poly.type
_entity_poly.pdbx_seq_one_letter_code
_entity_poly.pdbx_strand_id
1 'polypeptide(L)'
;MFDSLSERLSGALRSLTGKSTLTENNIQDALSDVRKALIEADVSLTVVKDFIARVRERAVGEEVAKNLTPGQAFIKLVQSELQHTMGSASKGLDLKVAPPAVILMAGLQGAGKTTSVAKLAKLLKEKEKKSVLVVSADVYRPAAIQQLTTLANELEVDVFEGAENRLPVEIVREALVEAKRKFFDVLIVDTAGRLAIDEEMMNEIQSLHSELKPIETLFVVDAMTGQDAAATAKAFDDLLPLTGVVLTKADGDARGGAALSVRHITGKPIKFLGVGEKADALEAFHPDRIASRILGMGDMLSLIEEAEKKLDRQKTEKLARKIKRGKGFDLEDFKEQLSQMQSMGGISSIMDKMPGMGALPAGASSMV
;
A
#
# COMPACT_ATOMS: atom_id res chain seq x y z
N MET A 1 0.39 -17.17 -0.71
CA MET A 1 1.51 -16.20 -0.68
C MET A 1 2.08 -15.90 0.72
N PHE A 2 1.36 -15.27 1.64
CA PHE A 2 2.01 -14.79 2.88
C PHE A 2 2.33 -15.86 3.92
N ASP A 3 1.79 -17.06 3.78
CA ASP A 3 1.82 -18.09 4.82
C ASP A 3 3.26 -18.59 5.13
N SER A 4 4.14 -18.69 4.13
CA SER A 4 5.56 -19.05 4.34
C SER A 4 6.31 -17.97 5.11
N LEU A 5 6.12 -16.69 4.74
CA LEU A 5 6.67 -15.56 5.49
C LEU A 5 6.10 -15.53 6.91
N SER A 6 4.81 -15.88 7.06
CA SER A 6 4.17 -15.94 8.37
C SER A 6 4.76 -16.97 9.29
N GLU A 7 4.97 -18.19 8.80
CA GLU A 7 5.52 -19.28 9.60
C GLU A 7 6.94 -18.94 10.09
N ARG A 8 7.79 -18.41 9.20
CA ARG A 8 9.18 -18.05 9.53
C ARG A 8 9.25 -16.88 10.51
N LEU A 9 8.47 -15.82 10.29
CA LEU A 9 8.42 -14.68 11.21
C LEU A 9 7.82 -15.07 12.56
N SER A 10 6.74 -15.85 12.57
CA SER A 10 6.16 -16.36 13.83
C SER A 10 7.16 -17.21 14.60
N GLY A 11 7.93 -18.05 13.92
CA GLY A 11 9.03 -18.82 14.51
C GLY A 11 10.11 -17.94 15.14
N ALA A 12 10.58 -16.91 14.40
CA ALA A 12 11.56 -15.96 14.89
C ALA A 12 11.07 -15.20 16.14
N LEU A 13 9.80 -14.78 16.13
CA LEU A 13 9.20 -13.98 17.19
C LEU A 13 8.85 -14.79 18.45
N ARG A 14 8.63 -16.12 18.32
CA ARG A 14 8.36 -17.00 19.46
C ARG A 14 9.48 -17.04 20.50
N SER A 15 10.73 -16.85 20.05
CA SER A 15 11.92 -16.80 20.92
C SER A 15 11.85 -15.70 22.00
N LEU A 16 11.08 -14.63 21.74
CA LEU A 16 10.93 -13.47 22.61
C LEU A 16 9.75 -13.58 23.58
N THR A 17 8.77 -14.46 23.34
CA THR A 17 7.48 -14.53 24.06
C THR A 17 7.56 -14.95 25.54
N GLY A 18 8.75 -15.17 26.10
CA GLY A 18 8.95 -15.51 27.51
C GLY A 18 9.98 -14.64 28.24
N LYS A 19 10.49 -13.58 27.60
CA LYS A 19 11.51 -12.70 28.20
C LYS A 19 10.83 -11.56 28.98
N SER A 20 11.28 -11.33 30.21
CA SER A 20 10.76 -10.28 31.10
C SER A 20 11.29 -8.88 30.78
N THR A 21 12.41 -8.78 30.05
CA THR A 21 13.01 -7.52 29.60
C THR A 21 13.60 -7.66 28.20
N LEU A 22 13.49 -6.60 27.39
CA LEU A 22 14.28 -6.48 26.16
C LEU A 22 15.69 -6.03 26.53
N THR A 23 16.68 -6.84 26.21
CA THR A 23 18.10 -6.47 26.29
C THR A 23 18.64 -6.36 24.87
N GLU A 24 19.71 -5.58 24.69
CA GLU A 24 20.35 -5.39 23.38
C GLU A 24 20.69 -6.75 22.72
N ASN A 25 21.21 -7.70 23.52
CA ASN A 25 21.55 -9.04 23.04
C ASN A 25 20.31 -9.83 22.57
N ASN A 26 19.21 -9.81 23.34
CA ASN A 26 17.99 -10.53 22.95
C ASN A 26 17.33 -9.91 21.70
N ILE A 27 17.39 -8.57 21.57
CA ILE A 27 16.91 -7.87 20.37
C ILE A 27 17.77 -8.25 19.17
N GLN A 28 19.09 -8.29 19.32
CA GLN A 28 20.01 -8.62 18.24
C GLN A 28 19.78 -10.04 17.68
N ASP A 29 19.58 -11.03 18.57
CA ASP A 29 19.26 -12.41 18.17
C ASP A 29 17.94 -12.48 17.41
N ALA A 30 16.88 -11.83 17.93
CA ALA A 30 15.59 -11.79 17.26
C ALA A 30 15.64 -11.08 15.91
N LEU A 31 16.38 -9.97 15.80
CA LEU A 31 16.60 -9.27 14.52
C LEU A 31 17.36 -10.14 13.50
N SER A 32 18.30 -10.95 13.97
CA SER A 32 19.00 -11.92 13.11
C SER A 32 18.04 -12.96 12.54
N ASP A 33 17.13 -13.48 13.36
CA ASP A 33 16.16 -14.49 12.91
C ASP A 33 15.08 -13.87 12.01
N VAL A 34 14.61 -12.65 12.31
CA VAL A 34 13.73 -11.89 11.41
C VAL A 34 14.42 -11.63 10.07
N ARG A 35 15.71 -11.27 10.07
CA ARG A 35 16.50 -11.10 8.84
C ARG A 35 16.53 -12.39 8.03
N LYS A 36 16.82 -13.54 8.64
CA LYS A 36 16.82 -14.83 7.95
C LYS A 36 15.45 -15.14 7.35
N ALA A 37 14.38 -14.97 8.13
CA ALA A 37 13.02 -15.20 7.68
C ALA A 37 12.65 -14.36 6.45
N LEU A 38 13.03 -13.08 6.41
CA LEU A 38 12.78 -12.20 5.27
C LEU A 38 13.58 -12.62 4.03
N ILE A 39 14.86 -12.99 4.19
CA ILE A 39 15.70 -13.44 3.07
C ILE A 39 15.16 -14.75 2.49
N GLU A 40 14.81 -15.70 3.34
CA GLU A 40 14.24 -16.99 2.93
C GLU A 40 12.86 -16.86 2.30
N ALA A 41 12.16 -15.74 2.57
CA ALA A 41 10.92 -15.36 1.91
C ALA A 41 11.16 -14.60 0.57
N ASP A 42 12.39 -14.64 0.04
CA ASP A 42 12.86 -13.95 -1.17
C ASP A 42 12.63 -12.43 -1.17
N VAL A 43 12.67 -11.78 0.01
CA VAL A 43 12.73 -10.32 0.09
C VAL A 43 14.11 -9.85 -0.40
N SER A 44 14.14 -8.75 -1.15
CA SER A 44 15.39 -8.14 -1.62
C SER A 44 16.31 -7.75 -0.46
N LEU A 45 17.59 -8.07 -0.57
CA LEU A 45 18.60 -7.79 0.46
C LEU A 45 18.68 -6.31 0.84
N THR A 46 18.43 -5.42 -0.11
CA THR A 46 18.38 -3.96 0.15
C THR A 46 17.25 -3.63 1.12
N VAL A 47 16.05 -4.13 0.84
CA VAL A 47 14.86 -3.97 1.69
C VAL A 47 15.04 -4.61 3.05
N VAL A 48 15.62 -5.81 3.12
CA VAL A 48 15.90 -6.46 4.40
C VAL A 48 16.89 -5.65 5.25
N LYS A 49 17.95 -5.10 4.65
CA LYS A 49 18.91 -4.25 5.37
C LYS A 49 18.24 -3.01 5.95
N ASP A 50 17.47 -2.30 5.13
CA ASP A 50 16.79 -1.08 5.55
C ASP A 50 15.72 -1.35 6.61
N PHE A 51 14.93 -2.42 6.41
CA PHE A 51 13.91 -2.87 7.37
C PHE A 51 14.54 -3.14 8.75
N ILE A 52 15.58 -3.98 8.80
CA ILE A 52 16.25 -4.34 10.06
C ILE A 52 16.89 -3.13 10.72
N ALA A 53 17.43 -2.18 9.95
CA ALA A 53 17.98 -0.94 10.49
C ALA A 53 16.89 -0.11 11.20
N ARG A 54 15.74 0.09 10.56
CA ARG A 54 14.61 0.83 11.15
C ARG A 54 14.00 0.15 12.37
N VAL A 55 13.84 -1.17 12.34
CA VAL A 55 13.37 -1.93 13.52
C VAL A 55 14.37 -1.77 14.68
N ARG A 56 15.68 -1.88 14.41
CA ARG A 56 16.71 -1.72 15.45
C ARG A 56 16.66 -0.34 16.09
N GLU A 57 16.64 0.71 15.28
CA GLU A 57 16.62 2.10 15.76
C GLU A 57 15.41 2.36 16.67
N ARG A 58 14.23 1.88 16.26
CA ARG A 58 12.99 2.03 17.05
C ARG A 58 12.97 1.15 18.29
N ALA A 59 13.53 -0.06 18.24
CA ALA A 59 13.57 -0.98 19.37
C ALA A 59 14.44 -0.45 20.54
N VAL A 60 15.48 0.34 20.24
CA VAL A 60 16.35 0.96 21.25
C VAL A 60 15.71 2.22 21.86
N GLY A 61 14.79 2.89 21.15
CA GLY A 61 14.20 4.17 21.54
C GLY A 61 12.76 4.13 22.09
N GLU A 62 12.02 3.03 21.95
CA GLU A 62 10.64 2.93 22.47
C GLU A 62 10.62 2.52 23.95
N GLU A 63 10.10 3.40 24.82
CA GLU A 63 9.64 2.98 26.14
C GLU A 63 8.47 2.00 25.96
N VAL A 64 8.68 0.75 26.39
CA VAL A 64 7.64 -0.29 26.37
C VAL A 64 6.42 0.24 27.13
N ALA A 65 5.27 0.35 26.45
CA ALA A 65 4.03 0.74 27.09
C ALA A 65 3.79 -0.15 28.31
N LYS A 66 3.45 0.45 29.47
CA LYS A 66 3.43 -0.20 30.80
C LYS A 66 2.61 -1.51 30.92
N ASN A 67 1.81 -1.88 29.92
CA ASN A 67 0.95 -3.05 29.91
C ASN A 67 1.28 -4.08 28.82
N LEU A 68 2.31 -3.85 27.99
CA LEU A 68 2.75 -4.82 27.00
C LEU A 68 3.98 -5.56 27.51
N THR A 69 4.04 -6.86 27.23
CA THR A 69 5.29 -7.58 27.44
C THR A 69 6.32 -7.11 26.40
N PRO A 70 7.62 -7.14 26.74
CA PRO A 70 8.74 -7.01 25.81
C PRO A 70 8.51 -7.65 24.43
N GLY A 71 8.07 -8.92 24.41
CA GLY A 71 7.79 -9.64 23.18
C GLY A 71 6.62 -9.04 22.39
N GLN A 72 5.52 -8.66 23.05
CA GLN A 72 4.37 -8.04 22.40
C GLN A 72 4.72 -6.68 21.79
N ALA A 73 5.52 -5.88 22.49
CA ALA A 73 6.00 -4.60 21.98
C ALA A 73 6.87 -4.79 20.72
N PHE A 74 7.79 -5.76 20.74
CA PHE A 74 8.62 -6.07 19.58
C PHE A 74 7.81 -6.57 18.38
N ILE A 75 6.80 -7.42 18.61
CA ILE A 75 5.91 -7.90 17.55
C ILE A 75 5.14 -6.75 16.92
N LYS A 76 4.59 -5.85 17.75
CA LYS A 76 3.89 -4.65 17.28
C LYS A 76 4.82 -3.73 16.49
N LEU A 77 6.06 -3.60 16.92
CA LEU A 77 7.08 -2.83 16.20
C LEU A 77 7.35 -3.43 14.81
N VAL A 78 7.58 -4.74 14.73
CA VAL A 78 7.78 -5.45 13.46
C VAL A 78 6.55 -5.32 12.56
N GLN A 79 5.34 -5.42 13.11
CA GLN A 79 4.09 -5.21 12.36
C GLN A 79 4.01 -3.81 11.77
N SER A 80 4.25 -2.80 12.61
CA SER A 80 4.24 -1.39 12.21
C SER A 80 5.24 -1.16 11.09
N GLU A 81 6.41 -1.78 11.16
CA GLU A 81 7.43 -1.66 10.14
C GLU A 81 7.09 -2.42 8.85
N LEU A 82 6.44 -3.59 8.95
CA LEU A 82 5.92 -4.31 7.78
C LEU A 82 4.85 -3.49 7.07
N GLN A 83 3.91 -2.88 7.82
CA GLN A 83 2.90 -1.98 7.28
C GLN A 83 3.56 -0.77 6.62
N HIS A 84 4.52 -0.13 7.28
CA HIS A 84 5.24 1.01 6.73
C HIS A 84 5.92 0.66 5.40
N THR A 85 6.60 -0.48 5.36
CA THR A 85 7.32 -0.97 4.16
C THR A 85 6.35 -1.31 3.02
N MET A 86 5.16 -1.84 3.32
CA MET A 86 4.12 -2.14 2.33
C MET A 86 3.25 -0.92 1.95
N GLY A 87 3.29 0.16 2.73
CA GLY A 87 2.49 1.37 2.55
C GLY A 87 1.44 1.54 3.65
N SER A 88 1.17 2.80 4.01
CA SER A 88 0.32 3.14 5.17
C SER A 88 -1.19 3.02 4.92
N ALA A 89 -1.64 3.04 3.67
CA ALA A 89 -3.06 2.97 3.33
C ALA A 89 -3.30 2.26 2.00
N SER A 90 -4.47 1.61 1.90
CA SER A 90 -4.98 1.11 0.62
C SER A 90 -5.25 2.28 -0.32
N LYS A 91 -4.73 2.20 -1.55
CA LYS A 91 -4.95 3.23 -2.58
C LYS A 91 -5.62 2.58 -3.78
N GLY A 92 -6.85 3.01 -4.08
CA GLY A 92 -7.59 2.61 -5.27
C GLY A 92 -7.04 3.25 -6.56
N LEU A 93 -7.80 3.07 -7.64
CA LEU A 93 -7.54 3.76 -8.91
C LEU A 93 -8.05 5.20 -8.84
N ASP A 94 -7.26 6.12 -9.39
CA ASP A 94 -7.66 7.50 -9.60
C ASP A 94 -8.22 7.65 -11.02
N LEU A 95 -9.54 7.52 -11.11
CA LEU A 95 -10.27 7.64 -12.38
C LEU A 95 -10.94 9.00 -12.53
N LYS A 96 -10.59 9.99 -11.69
CA LYS A 96 -11.22 11.31 -11.66
C LYS A 96 -10.64 12.23 -12.73
N VAL A 97 -10.87 11.90 -13.98
CA VAL A 97 -10.47 12.68 -15.16
C VAL A 97 -11.62 12.80 -16.15
N ALA A 98 -11.46 13.67 -17.15
CA ALA A 98 -12.37 13.69 -18.29
C ALA A 98 -12.33 12.31 -18.98
N PRO A 99 -13.48 11.61 -19.16
CA PRO A 99 -13.51 10.32 -19.81
C PRO A 99 -12.98 10.36 -21.25
N PRO A 100 -12.33 9.28 -21.73
CA PRO A 100 -12.03 8.05 -21.00
C PRO A 100 -10.80 8.19 -20.09
N ALA A 101 -10.88 7.64 -18.88
CA ALA A 101 -9.70 7.42 -18.04
C ALA A 101 -8.85 6.30 -18.65
N VAL A 102 -7.63 6.62 -19.07
CA VAL A 102 -6.73 5.64 -19.72
C VAL A 102 -5.84 4.97 -18.66
N ILE A 103 -5.88 3.64 -18.63
CA ILE A 103 -5.05 2.79 -17.78
C ILE A 103 -4.07 2.02 -18.68
N LEU A 104 -2.78 2.23 -18.48
CA LEU A 104 -1.71 1.52 -19.19
C LEU A 104 -1.16 0.39 -18.33
N MET A 105 -1.14 -0.84 -18.85
CA MET A 105 -0.66 -2.02 -18.14
C MET A 105 0.72 -2.40 -18.63
N ALA A 106 1.74 -2.19 -17.80
CA ALA A 106 3.14 -2.48 -18.11
C ALA A 106 3.67 -3.65 -17.27
N GLY A 107 4.72 -4.33 -17.73
CA GLY A 107 5.39 -5.36 -16.93
C GLY A 107 6.00 -6.51 -17.73
N LEU A 108 6.64 -7.42 -17.01
CA LEU A 108 7.38 -8.54 -17.61
C LEU A 108 6.49 -9.49 -18.39
N GLN A 109 7.11 -10.23 -19.31
CA GLN A 109 6.48 -11.36 -19.98
C GLN A 109 6.05 -12.41 -18.95
N GLY A 110 4.84 -12.96 -19.13
CA GLY A 110 4.32 -14.00 -18.22
C GLY A 110 3.87 -13.50 -16.84
N ALA A 111 3.97 -12.21 -16.54
CA ALA A 111 3.52 -11.62 -15.26
C ALA A 111 1.99 -11.59 -15.08
N GLY A 112 1.21 -11.98 -16.10
CA GLY A 112 -0.25 -11.98 -16.03
C GLY A 112 -0.93 -10.64 -16.36
N LYS A 113 -0.36 -9.85 -17.30
CA LYS A 113 -0.94 -8.55 -17.73
C LYS A 113 -2.32 -8.71 -18.35
N THR A 114 -2.44 -9.50 -19.42
CA THR A 114 -3.70 -9.75 -20.13
C THR A 114 -4.82 -10.28 -19.22
N THR A 115 -4.48 -11.20 -18.30
CA THR A 115 -5.45 -11.72 -17.34
C THR A 115 -5.82 -10.67 -16.28
N SER A 116 -4.87 -9.83 -15.86
CA SER A 116 -5.14 -8.71 -14.96
C SER A 116 -6.02 -7.65 -15.61
N VAL A 117 -5.88 -7.41 -16.93
CA VAL A 117 -6.75 -6.51 -17.70
C VAL A 117 -8.19 -7.01 -17.67
N ALA A 118 -8.42 -8.29 -18.00
CA ALA A 118 -9.76 -8.87 -18.00
C ALA A 118 -10.42 -8.79 -16.61
N LYS A 119 -9.68 -9.14 -15.56
CA LYS A 119 -10.16 -9.05 -14.17
C LYS A 119 -10.45 -7.63 -13.73
N LEU A 120 -9.58 -6.68 -14.09
CA LEU A 120 -9.75 -5.28 -13.74
C LEU A 120 -10.95 -4.68 -14.48
N ALA A 121 -11.12 -5.00 -15.75
CA ALA A 121 -12.28 -4.56 -16.54
C ALA A 121 -13.59 -5.07 -15.92
N LYS A 122 -13.65 -6.34 -15.54
CA LYS A 122 -14.79 -6.91 -14.80
C LYS A 122 -15.05 -6.17 -13.49
N LEU A 123 -14.02 -5.93 -12.68
CA LEU A 123 -14.13 -5.22 -11.41
C LEU A 123 -14.73 -3.82 -11.61
N LEU A 124 -14.23 -3.06 -12.59
CA LEU A 124 -14.71 -1.72 -12.90
C LEU A 124 -16.15 -1.72 -13.45
N LYS A 125 -16.50 -2.69 -14.29
CA LYS A 125 -17.86 -2.87 -14.82
C LYS A 125 -18.86 -3.24 -13.72
N GLU A 126 -18.53 -4.24 -12.89
CA GLU A 126 -19.47 -4.81 -11.92
C GLU A 126 -19.58 -4.01 -10.63
N LYS A 127 -18.44 -3.57 -10.07
CA LYS A 127 -18.39 -2.88 -8.77
C LYS A 127 -18.48 -1.37 -8.91
N GLU A 128 -17.74 -0.78 -9.85
CA GLU A 128 -17.70 0.67 -10.04
C GLU A 128 -18.73 1.18 -11.07
N LYS A 129 -19.47 0.27 -11.72
CA LYS A 129 -20.51 0.56 -12.72
C LYS A 129 -20.00 1.45 -13.88
N LYS A 130 -18.75 1.24 -14.29
CA LYS A 130 -18.10 1.96 -15.40
C LYS A 130 -18.26 1.21 -16.71
N SER A 131 -18.43 1.94 -17.80
CA SER A 131 -18.27 1.40 -19.15
C SER A 131 -16.78 1.27 -19.46
N VAL A 132 -16.35 0.08 -19.86
CA VAL A 132 -14.92 -0.25 -20.04
C VAL A 132 -14.68 -0.75 -21.45
N LEU A 133 -13.71 -0.14 -22.13
CA LEU A 133 -13.13 -0.65 -23.37
C LEU A 133 -11.73 -1.20 -23.07
N VAL A 134 -11.42 -2.40 -23.56
CA VAL A 134 -10.06 -2.97 -23.49
C VAL A 134 -9.43 -3.05 -24.87
N VAL A 135 -8.11 -2.91 -24.94
CA VAL A 135 -7.35 -3.05 -26.18
C VAL A 135 -6.03 -3.77 -25.91
N SER A 136 -5.64 -4.65 -26.82
CA SER A 136 -4.30 -5.25 -26.81
C SER A 136 -3.38 -4.50 -27.75
N ALA A 137 -2.27 -4.01 -27.18
CA ALA A 137 -1.13 -3.45 -27.89
C ALA A 137 0.04 -4.45 -28.00
N ASP A 138 -0.18 -5.72 -27.62
CA ASP A 138 0.79 -6.80 -27.78
C ASP A 138 0.71 -7.39 -29.19
N VAL A 139 1.40 -6.75 -30.13
CA VAL A 139 1.50 -7.20 -31.53
C VAL A 139 2.57 -8.26 -31.76
N TYR A 140 3.40 -8.53 -30.74
CA TYR A 140 4.55 -9.43 -30.84
C TYR A 140 4.19 -10.87 -30.47
N ARG A 141 3.23 -11.03 -29.56
CA ARG A 141 2.79 -12.35 -29.09
C ARG A 141 1.66 -12.89 -29.97
N PRO A 142 1.82 -14.09 -30.56
CA PRO A 142 0.76 -14.72 -31.33
C PRO A 142 -0.53 -14.86 -30.51
N ALA A 143 -1.66 -14.53 -31.14
CA ALA A 143 -2.99 -14.62 -30.55
C ALA A 143 -3.19 -13.79 -29.26
N ALA A 144 -2.35 -12.80 -28.94
CA ALA A 144 -2.57 -11.95 -27.77
C ALA A 144 -3.88 -11.13 -27.88
N ILE A 145 -4.16 -10.59 -29.06
CA ILE A 145 -5.44 -9.92 -29.36
C ILE A 145 -6.60 -10.90 -29.16
N GLN A 146 -6.54 -12.09 -29.79
CA GLN A 146 -7.58 -13.11 -29.67
C GLN A 146 -7.77 -13.62 -28.24
N GLN A 147 -6.70 -13.75 -27.46
CA GLN A 147 -6.75 -14.10 -26.05
C GLN A 147 -7.51 -13.04 -25.25
N LEU A 148 -7.17 -11.76 -25.44
CA LEU A 148 -7.87 -10.67 -24.76
C LEU A 148 -9.33 -10.58 -25.20
N THR A 149 -9.62 -10.68 -26.50
CA THR A 149 -10.98 -10.69 -27.05
C THR A 149 -11.81 -11.82 -26.44
N THR A 150 -11.27 -13.03 -26.35
CA THR A 150 -11.98 -14.17 -25.76
C THR A 150 -12.33 -13.90 -24.29
N LEU A 151 -11.35 -13.46 -23.50
CA LEU A 151 -11.56 -13.11 -22.09
C LEU A 151 -12.53 -11.94 -21.92
N ALA A 152 -12.47 -10.92 -22.77
CA ALA A 152 -13.37 -9.77 -22.72
C ALA A 152 -14.81 -10.20 -23.04
N ASN A 153 -15.01 -11.00 -24.08
CA ASN A 153 -16.32 -11.52 -24.48
C ASN A 153 -16.96 -12.41 -23.40
N GLU A 154 -16.18 -13.29 -22.77
CA GLU A 154 -16.64 -14.11 -21.63
C GLU A 154 -17.13 -13.27 -20.44
N LEU A 155 -16.60 -12.06 -20.29
CA LEU A 155 -16.93 -11.11 -19.23
C LEU A 155 -17.88 -10.00 -19.70
N GLU A 156 -18.37 -10.10 -20.94
CA GLU A 156 -19.21 -9.11 -21.60
C GLU A 156 -18.59 -7.69 -21.55
N VAL A 157 -17.27 -7.58 -21.62
CA VAL A 157 -16.52 -6.32 -21.67
C VAL A 157 -16.24 -5.99 -23.13
N ASP A 158 -16.44 -4.73 -23.54
CA ASP A 158 -16.13 -4.29 -24.89
C ASP A 158 -14.62 -4.35 -25.17
N VAL A 159 -14.26 -4.86 -26.35
CA VAL A 159 -12.88 -4.95 -26.83
C VAL A 159 -12.73 -4.20 -28.14
N PHE A 160 -11.65 -3.42 -28.26
CA PHE A 160 -11.22 -2.86 -29.54
C PHE A 160 -10.29 -3.84 -30.24
N GLU A 161 -10.74 -4.38 -31.36
CA GLU A 161 -9.96 -5.27 -32.21
C GLU A 161 -9.18 -4.45 -33.23
N GLY A 162 -7.87 -4.26 -32.98
CA GLY A 162 -6.97 -3.68 -33.96
C GLY A 162 -6.76 -4.60 -35.17
N ALA A 163 -6.57 -4.02 -36.36
CA ALA A 163 -6.21 -4.79 -37.53
C ALA A 163 -4.82 -5.45 -37.37
N GLU A 164 -4.67 -6.66 -37.92
CA GLU A 164 -3.39 -7.36 -37.95
C GLU A 164 -2.31 -6.53 -38.67
N ASN A 165 -1.05 -6.67 -38.25
CA ASN A 165 0.14 -6.01 -38.83
C ASN A 165 0.20 -4.47 -38.69
N ARG A 166 -0.47 -3.89 -37.70
CA ARG A 166 -0.31 -2.46 -37.35
C ARG A 166 0.66 -2.23 -36.22
N LEU A 167 1.19 -1.01 -36.14
CA LEU A 167 2.05 -0.61 -35.02
C LEU A 167 1.22 -0.46 -33.73
N PRO A 168 1.76 -0.80 -32.54
CA PRO A 168 1.04 -0.69 -31.26
C PRO A 168 0.45 0.70 -31.01
N VAL A 169 1.19 1.73 -31.39
CA VAL A 169 0.79 3.14 -31.23
C VAL A 169 -0.47 3.46 -32.04
N GLU A 170 -0.57 2.96 -33.27
CA GLU A 170 -1.72 3.19 -34.15
C GLU A 170 -2.98 2.53 -33.60
N ILE A 171 -2.86 1.26 -33.16
CA ILE A 171 -3.96 0.49 -32.57
C ILE A 171 -4.54 1.23 -31.37
N VAL A 172 -3.67 1.70 -30.48
CA VAL A 172 -4.09 2.35 -29.25
C VAL A 172 -4.67 3.75 -29.52
N ARG A 173 -4.14 4.48 -30.50
CA ARG A 173 -4.71 5.78 -30.92
C ARG A 173 -6.14 5.62 -31.43
N GLU A 174 -6.39 4.60 -32.25
CA GLU A 174 -7.73 4.31 -32.75
C GLU A 174 -8.67 3.86 -31.65
N ALA A 175 -8.20 3.00 -30.73
CA ALA A 175 -8.97 2.59 -29.56
C ALA A 175 -9.37 3.78 -28.68
N LEU A 176 -8.48 4.77 -28.51
CA LEU A 176 -8.78 6.01 -27.78
C LEU A 176 -9.84 6.87 -28.49
N VAL A 177 -9.79 6.96 -29.82
CA VAL A 177 -10.82 7.67 -30.61
C VAL A 177 -12.16 6.97 -30.48
N GLU A 178 -12.17 5.64 -30.57
CA GLU A 178 -13.38 4.83 -30.39
C GLU A 178 -13.95 4.99 -28.98
N ALA A 179 -13.11 4.91 -27.94
CA ALA A 179 -13.50 5.10 -26.55
C ALA A 179 -14.22 6.44 -26.35
N LYS A 180 -13.68 7.51 -26.93
CA LYS A 180 -14.28 8.85 -26.89
C LYS A 180 -15.61 8.91 -27.66
N ARG A 181 -15.65 8.35 -28.88
CA ARG A 181 -16.83 8.37 -29.74
C ARG A 181 -18.01 7.60 -29.15
N LYS A 182 -17.74 6.47 -28.48
CA LYS A 182 -18.74 5.62 -27.84
C LYS A 182 -18.97 5.97 -26.36
N PHE A 183 -18.35 7.04 -25.85
CA PHE A 183 -18.49 7.53 -24.48
C PHE A 183 -18.14 6.52 -23.39
N PHE A 184 -17.09 5.73 -23.60
CA PHE A 184 -16.55 4.85 -22.57
C PHE A 184 -15.94 5.65 -21.41
N ASP A 185 -16.15 5.17 -20.19
CA ASP A 185 -15.58 5.78 -18.98
C ASP A 185 -14.09 5.47 -18.84
N VAL A 186 -13.68 4.24 -19.19
CA VAL A 186 -12.32 3.73 -18.97
C VAL A 186 -11.82 3.00 -20.22
N LEU A 187 -10.57 3.27 -20.60
CA LEU A 187 -9.82 2.50 -21.59
C LEU A 187 -8.66 1.78 -20.90
N ILE A 188 -8.60 0.46 -20.98
CA ILE A 188 -7.47 -0.33 -20.45
C ILE A 188 -6.63 -0.85 -21.62
N VAL A 189 -5.34 -0.53 -21.59
CA VAL A 189 -4.37 -0.90 -22.63
C VAL A 189 -3.45 -2.00 -22.11
N ASP A 190 -3.54 -3.20 -22.69
CA ASP A 190 -2.64 -4.33 -22.44
C ASP A 190 -1.40 -4.21 -23.32
N THR A 191 -0.20 -3.96 -22.76
CA THR A 191 1.03 -3.92 -23.56
C THR A 191 1.71 -5.29 -23.62
N ALA A 192 2.62 -5.47 -24.59
CA ALA A 192 3.45 -6.66 -24.61
C ALA A 192 4.30 -6.83 -23.34
N GLY A 193 4.71 -8.07 -23.07
CA GLY A 193 5.78 -8.34 -22.11
C GLY A 193 7.10 -7.80 -22.57
N ARG A 194 7.77 -7.02 -21.71
CA ARG A 194 9.06 -6.41 -22.01
C ARG A 194 10.08 -6.92 -20.99
N LEU A 195 11.26 -7.30 -21.45
CA LEU A 195 12.39 -7.55 -20.55
C LEU A 195 13.01 -6.20 -20.19
N ALA A 196 13.29 -5.98 -18.90
CA ALA A 196 13.87 -4.71 -18.43
C ALA A 196 15.24 -4.36 -19.04
N ILE A 197 15.90 -5.34 -19.67
CA ILE A 197 17.19 -5.20 -20.34
C ILE A 197 17.08 -4.82 -21.83
N ASP A 198 15.87 -4.82 -22.39
CA ASP A 198 15.66 -4.54 -23.80
C ASP A 198 15.30 -3.05 -23.99
N GLU A 199 16.30 -2.25 -24.37
CA GLU A 199 16.16 -0.80 -24.53
C GLU A 199 15.17 -0.41 -25.64
N GLU A 200 15.13 -1.14 -26.76
CA GLU A 200 14.23 -0.85 -27.87
C GLU A 200 12.77 -1.04 -27.43
N MET A 201 12.52 -2.17 -26.76
CA MET A 201 11.25 -2.49 -26.14
C MET A 201 10.81 -1.45 -25.09
N MET A 202 11.74 -0.95 -24.27
CA MET A 202 11.43 0.07 -23.25
C MET A 202 11.18 1.46 -23.86
N ASN A 203 11.87 1.81 -24.94
CA ASN A 203 11.63 3.06 -25.67
C ASN A 203 10.24 3.07 -26.35
N GLU A 204 9.78 1.92 -26.83
CA GLU A 204 8.44 1.80 -27.41
C GLU A 204 7.33 2.06 -26.38
N ILE A 205 7.43 1.46 -25.18
CA ILE A 205 6.42 1.69 -24.13
C ILE A 205 6.46 3.13 -23.59
N GLN A 206 7.63 3.76 -23.55
CA GLN A 206 7.75 5.18 -23.21
C GLN A 206 7.08 6.07 -24.27
N SER A 207 7.22 5.72 -25.55
CA SER A 207 6.55 6.40 -26.65
C SER A 207 5.03 6.24 -26.56
N LEU A 208 4.55 5.02 -26.31
CA LEU A 208 3.13 4.73 -26.05
C LEU A 208 2.59 5.54 -24.87
N HIS A 209 3.31 5.56 -23.76
CA HIS A 209 2.93 6.31 -22.57
C HIS A 209 2.83 7.82 -22.86
N SER A 210 3.82 8.38 -23.57
CA SER A 210 3.86 9.81 -23.90
C SER A 210 2.71 10.24 -24.80
N GLU A 211 2.30 9.37 -25.71
CA GLU A 211 1.16 9.60 -26.60
C GLU A 211 -0.18 9.48 -25.87
N LEU A 212 -0.33 8.43 -25.06
CA LEU A 212 -1.57 8.13 -24.35
C LEU A 212 -1.88 9.07 -23.19
N LYS A 213 -0.82 9.57 -22.53
CA LYS A 213 -0.91 10.31 -21.27
C LYS A 213 -1.86 9.64 -20.28
N PRO A 214 -1.60 8.37 -19.92
CA PRO A 214 -2.49 7.61 -19.06
C PRO A 214 -2.58 8.27 -17.68
N ILE A 215 -3.77 8.23 -17.08
CA ILE A 215 -3.95 8.67 -15.69
C ILE A 215 -3.39 7.64 -14.71
N GLU A 216 -3.40 6.37 -15.11
CA GLU A 216 -2.87 5.25 -14.35
C GLU A 216 -1.92 4.43 -15.21
N THR A 217 -0.69 4.25 -14.74
CA THR A 217 0.28 3.31 -15.31
C THR A 217 0.56 2.25 -14.26
N LEU A 218 -0.01 1.06 -14.48
CA LEU A 218 0.07 -0.05 -13.53
C LEU A 218 1.17 -1.02 -13.95
N PHE A 219 2.12 -1.25 -13.04
CA PHE A 219 3.14 -2.27 -13.20
C PHE A 219 2.65 -3.61 -12.67
N VAL A 220 2.53 -4.59 -13.55
CA VAL A 220 2.10 -5.95 -13.22
C VAL A 220 3.32 -6.83 -13.01
N VAL A 221 3.39 -7.46 -11.85
CA VAL A 221 4.51 -8.32 -11.46
C VAL A 221 3.99 -9.59 -10.79
N ASP A 222 4.65 -10.70 -11.09
CA ASP A 222 4.35 -11.98 -10.49
C ASP A 222 4.89 -12.02 -9.06
N ALA A 223 4.04 -12.38 -8.10
CA ALA A 223 4.43 -12.51 -6.70
C ALA A 223 5.50 -13.58 -6.45
N MET A 224 5.65 -14.54 -7.36
CA MET A 224 6.69 -15.56 -7.33
C MET A 224 8.05 -15.02 -7.76
N THR A 225 8.08 -13.89 -8.48
CA THR A 225 9.32 -13.22 -8.84
C THR A 225 9.88 -12.57 -7.58
N GLY A 226 10.74 -13.27 -6.87
CA GLY A 226 11.29 -12.87 -5.57
C GLY A 226 12.17 -11.62 -5.66
N GLN A 227 13.49 -11.79 -5.52
CA GLN A 227 14.43 -10.66 -5.54
C GLN A 227 14.53 -9.97 -6.91
N ASP A 228 14.27 -10.68 -8.01
CA ASP A 228 14.36 -10.10 -9.37
C ASP A 228 13.24 -9.09 -9.66
N ALA A 229 12.12 -9.16 -8.93
CA ALA A 229 11.03 -8.19 -9.07
C ALA A 229 11.49 -6.79 -8.65
N ALA A 230 12.41 -6.70 -7.68
CA ALA A 230 12.97 -5.43 -7.22
C ALA A 230 13.75 -4.71 -8.34
N ALA A 231 14.69 -5.41 -8.97
CA ALA A 231 15.52 -4.84 -10.03
C ALA A 231 14.68 -4.45 -11.25
N THR A 232 13.73 -5.32 -11.62
CA THR A 232 12.82 -5.05 -12.72
C THR A 232 11.93 -3.85 -12.43
N ALA A 233 11.29 -3.81 -11.26
CA ALA A 233 10.39 -2.73 -10.91
C ALA A 233 11.11 -1.37 -10.92
N LYS A 234 12.38 -1.34 -10.47
CA LYS A 234 13.22 -0.15 -10.55
C LYS A 234 13.43 0.30 -12.00
N ALA A 235 13.82 -0.61 -12.89
CA ALA A 235 14.06 -0.27 -14.29
C ALA A 235 12.80 0.28 -14.99
N PHE A 236 11.62 -0.24 -14.65
CA PHE A 236 10.36 0.30 -15.15
C PHE A 236 10.01 1.66 -14.52
N ASP A 237 10.22 1.84 -13.22
CA ASP A 237 9.93 3.10 -12.51
C ASP A 237 10.84 4.26 -12.97
N ASP A 238 12.10 3.95 -13.31
CA ASP A 238 13.05 4.93 -13.84
C ASP A 238 12.66 5.44 -15.24
N LEU A 239 11.95 4.62 -16.03
CA LEU A 239 11.62 4.92 -17.44
C LEU A 239 10.16 5.32 -17.68
N LEU A 240 9.24 4.84 -16.84
CA LEU A 240 7.81 5.11 -16.92
C LEU A 240 7.32 5.67 -15.58
N PRO A 241 6.50 6.72 -15.58
CA PRO A 241 5.92 7.25 -14.35
C PRO A 241 4.81 6.29 -13.86
N LEU A 242 5.21 5.28 -13.11
CA LEU A 242 4.30 4.31 -12.52
C LEU A 242 3.41 4.98 -11.45
N THR A 243 2.15 4.60 -11.42
CA THR A 243 1.16 5.12 -10.45
C THR A 243 0.72 4.06 -9.44
N GLY A 244 0.93 2.78 -9.77
CA GLY A 244 0.64 1.66 -8.89
C GLY A 244 1.15 0.32 -9.42
N VAL A 245 1.00 -0.70 -8.57
CA VAL A 245 1.47 -2.06 -8.82
C VAL A 245 0.31 -3.05 -8.67
N VAL A 246 0.30 -4.07 -9.52
CA VAL A 246 -0.57 -5.23 -9.42
C VAL A 246 0.30 -6.47 -9.21
N LEU A 247 0.10 -7.15 -8.09
CA LEU A 247 0.78 -8.43 -7.82
C LEU A 247 -0.11 -9.57 -8.30
N THR A 248 0.38 -10.45 -9.15
CA THR A 248 -0.35 -11.63 -9.62
C THR A 248 0.11 -12.91 -8.93
N LYS A 249 -0.65 -14.00 -9.10
CA LYS A 249 -0.34 -15.33 -8.55
C LYS A 249 -0.11 -15.34 -7.04
N ALA A 250 -0.83 -14.50 -6.29
CA ALA A 250 -0.74 -14.42 -4.84
C ALA A 250 -1.35 -15.66 -4.13
N ASP A 251 -2.08 -16.48 -4.87
CA ASP A 251 -2.60 -17.78 -4.46
C ASP A 251 -1.56 -18.91 -4.52
N GLY A 252 -0.49 -18.75 -5.31
CA GLY A 252 0.58 -19.74 -5.39
C GLY A 252 1.47 -19.80 -4.14
N ASP A 253 2.47 -20.66 -4.20
CA ASP A 253 3.59 -20.76 -3.24
C ASP A 253 4.58 -19.58 -3.36
N ALA A 254 4.05 -18.40 -3.69
CA ALA A 254 4.79 -17.16 -3.68
C ALA A 254 5.20 -16.86 -2.23
N ARG A 255 6.45 -16.49 -2.00
CA ARG A 255 6.97 -16.30 -0.63
C ARG A 255 6.63 -14.94 0.00
N GLY A 256 5.93 -14.06 -0.74
CA GLY A 256 5.48 -12.75 -0.27
C GLY A 256 6.55 -11.65 -0.32
N GLY A 257 7.82 -11.98 -0.54
CA GLY A 257 8.91 -11.01 -0.59
C GLY A 257 8.85 -10.02 -1.74
N ALA A 258 8.22 -10.38 -2.86
CA ALA A 258 8.02 -9.50 -4.00
C ALA A 258 7.23 -8.23 -3.63
N ALA A 259 6.19 -8.36 -2.80
CA ALA A 259 5.33 -7.24 -2.39
C ALA A 259 6.11 -6.17 -1.62
N LEU A 260 6.87 -6.59 -0.61
CA LEU A 260 7.74 -5.71 0.17
C LEU A 260 8.83 -5.08 -0.72
N SER A 261 9.41 -5.88 -1.60
CA SER A 261 10.54 -5.48 -2.44
C SER A 261 10.16 -4.41 -3.47
N VAL A 262 9.09 -4.64 -4.22
CA VAL A 262 8.64 -3.74 -5.28
C VAL A 262 8.15 -2.42 -4.72
N ARG A 263 7.37 -2.46 -3.63
CA ARG A 263 6.85 -1.25 -2.98
C ARG A 263 7.97 -0.38 -2.42
N HIS A 264 8.92 -0.97 -1.70
CA HIS A 264 10.02 -0.22 -1.08
C HIS A 264 10.90 0.48 -2.11
N ILE A 265 11.14 -0.17 -3.25
CA ILE A 265 12.05 0.33 -4.28
C ILE A 265 11.40 1.37 -5.17
N THR A 266 10.18 1.13 -5.64
CA THR A 266 9.47 2.07 -6.54
C THR A 266 8.76 3.20 -5.78
N GLY A 267 8.51 3.01 -4.49
CA GLY A 267 7.66 3.92 -3.72
C GLY A 267 6.20 3.98 -4.21
N LYS A 268 5.79 3.10 -5.15
CA LYS A 268 4.45 3.09 -5.75
C LYS A 268 3.51 2.12 -5.06
N PRO A 269 2.24 2.47 -4.85
CA PRO A 269 1.35 1.66 -4.01
C PRO A 269 0.96 0.39 -4.76
N ILE A 270 0.94 -0.73 -4.05
CA ILE A 270 0.27 -1.92 -4.56
C ILE A 270 -1.23 -1.65 -4.48
N LYS A 271 -1.92 -1.73 -5.61
CA LYS A 271 -3.36 -1.44 -5.72
C LYS A 271 -4.18 -2.72 -5.64
N PHE A 272 -3.71 -3.78 -6.30
CA PHE A 272 -4.45 -5.03 -6.41
C PHE A 272 -3.58 -6.27 -6.23
N LEU A 273 -4.22 -7.35 -5.76
CA LEU A 273 -3.71 -8.71 -5.69
C LEU A 273 -4.55 -9.64 -6.57
N GLY A 274 -3.91 -10.33 -7.50
CA GLY A 274 -4.50 -11.45 -8.23
C GLY A 274 -4.36 -12.73 -7.40
N VAL A 275 -5.47 -13.24 -6.86
CA VAL A 275 -5.52 -14.36 -5.89
C VAL A 275 -6.10 -15.64 -6.49
N GLY A 276 -5.90 -15.86 -7.78
CA GLY A 276 -6.43 -17.02 -8.49
C GLY A 276 -6.51 -16.81 -9.99
N GLU A 277 -6.90 -17.84 -10.73
CA GLU A 277 -7.04 -17.76 -12.20
C GLU A 277 -8.38 -17.19 -12.65
N LYS A 278 -9.43 -17.37 -11.83
CA LYS A 278 -10.80 -16.93 -12.14
C LYS A 278 -10.89 -15.42 -12.34
N ALA A 279 -11.86 -14.98 -13.14
CA ALA A 279 -12.05 -13.57 -13.49
C ALA A 279 -12.43 -12.66 -12.31
N ASP A 280 -12.97 -13.23 -11.22
CA ASP A 280 -13.31 -12.55 -9.98
C ASP A 280 -12.16 -12.54 -8.95
N ALA A 281 -11.05 -13.24 -9.22
CA ALA A 281 -9.91 -13.37 -8.33
C ALA A 281 -8.95 -12.16 -8.43
N LEU A 282 -9.48 -10.95 -8.27
CA LEU A 282 -8.75 -9.69 -8.15
C LEU A 282 -9.27 -8.91 -6.93
N GLU A 283 -8.40 -8.72 -5.95
CA GLU A 283 -8.72 -8.08 -4.68
C GLU A 283 -7.94 -6.77 -4.51
N ALA A 284 -8.52 -5.82 -3.77
CA ALA A 284 -7.82 -4.60 -3.39
C ALA A 284 -6.71 -4.93 -2.37
N PHE A 285 -5.56 -4.26 -2.48
CA PHE A 285 -4.47 -4.43 -1.53
C PHE A 285 -4.70 -3.59 -0.27
N HIS A 286 -4.68 -4.24 0.88
CA HIS A 286 -4.85 -3.63 2.21
C HIS A 286 -3.60 -3.93 3.06
N PRO A 287 -2.62 -3.01 3.12
CA PRO A 287 -1.34 -3.26 3.78
C PRO A 287 -1.47 -3.66 5.25
N ASP A 288 -2.44 -3.07 5.95
CA ASP A 288 -2.80 -3.35 7.34
C ASP A 288 -3.22 -4.81 7.55
N ARG A 289 -4.16 -5.29 6.72
CA ARG A 289 -4.66 -6.67 6.77
C ARG A 289 -3.59 -7.67 6.40
N ILE A 290 -2.78 -7.34 5.40
CA ILE A 290 -1.67 -8.18 4.95
C ILE A 290 -0.60 -8.30 6.04
N ALA A 291 -0.18 -7.21 6.67
CA ALA A 291 0.81 -7.27 7.75
C ALA A 291 0.32 -8.10 8.94
N SER A 292 -0.96 -7.96 9.32
CA SER A 292 -1.56 -8.76 10.38
C SER A 292 -1.64 -10.24 10.02
N ARG A 293 -1.93 -10.57 8.76
CA ARG A 293 -1.92 -11.95 8.25
C ARG A 293 -0.50 -12.52 8.22
N ILE A 294 0.49 -11.73 7.80
CA ILE A 294 1.89 -12.11 7.82
C ILE A 294 2.31 -12.49 9.23
N LEU A 295 1.92 -11.76 10.27
CA LEU A 295 2.36 -12.14 11.62
C LEU A 295 1.60 -13.33 12.21
N GLY A 296 0.58 -13.89 11.52
CA GLY A 296 -0.12 -15.11 11.96
C GLY A 296 -0.81 -14.97 13.32
N MET A 297 -1.04 -13.73 13.77
CA MET A 297 -1.37 -13.39 15.16
C MET A 297 -2.58 -12.46 15.23
N GLY A 298 -3.58 -12.66 14.35
CA GLY A 298 -4.82 -11.87 14.36
C GLY A 298 -5.46 -11.80 15.76
N ASP A 299 -5.43 -12.91 16.50
CA ASP A 299 -5.95 -12.99 17.86
C ASP A 299 -5.07 -12.26 18.88
N MET A 300 -3.72 -12.38 18.81
CA MET A 300 -2.84 -11.68 19.76
C MET A 300 -2.78 -10.17 19.51
N LEU A 301 -2.87 -9.75 18.25
CA LEU A 301 -2.98 -8.34 17.88
C LEU A 301 -4.30 -7.75 18.37
N SER A 302 -5.41 -8.49 18.22
CA SER A 302 -6.70 -8.10 18.81
C SER A 302 -6.60 -7.96 20.33
N LEU A 303 -5.89 -8.86 21.01
CA LEU A 303 -5.63 -8.77 22.46
C LEU A 303 -4.77 -7.55 22.84
N ILE A 304 -3.77 -7.20 22.01
CA ILE A 304 -2.93 -6.00 22.19
C ILE A 304 -3.77 -4.73 22.01
N GLU A 305 -4.60 -4.66 20.95
CA GLU A 305 -5.52 -3.54 20.71
C GLU A 305 -6.56 -3.40 21.82
N GLU A 306 -7.09 -4.50 22.33
CA GLU A 306 -7.99 -4.50 23.49
C GLU A 306 -7.29 -4.01 24.77
N ALA A 307 -6.03 -4.39 24.99
CA ALA A 307 -5.25 -3.93 26.12
C ALA A 307 -5.01 -2.41 26.07
N GLU A 308 -4.77 -1.85 24.89
CA GLU A 308 -4.64 -0.39 24.67
C GLU A 308 -5.97 0.34 24.83
N LYS A 309 -7.07 -0.19 24.26
CA LYS A 309 -8.42 0.37 24.45
C LYS A 309 -8.83 0.41 25.92
N LYS A 310 -8.47 -0.63 26.69
CA LYS A 310 -8.70 -0.66 28.16
C LYS A 310 -7.90 0.43 28.87
N LEU A 311 -6.68 0.73 28.44
CA LEU A 311 -5.87 1.82 29.00
C LEU A 311 -6.47 3.19 28.74
N ASP A 312 -6.85 3.48 27.50
CA ASP A 312 -7.47 4.75 27.16
C ASP A 312 -8.79 4.94 27.90
N ARG A 313 -9.57 3.87 28.04
CA ARG A 313 -10.78 3.86 28.85
C ARG A 313 -10.48 4.09 30.33
N GLN A 314 -9.44 3.48 30.90
CA GLN A 314 -9.04 3.70 32.30
C GLN A 314 -8.49 5.12 32.53
N LYS A 315 -7.72 5.68 31.59
CA LYS A 315 -7.26 7.08 31.65
C LYS A 315 -8.44 8.04 31.56
N THR A 316 -9.36 7.80 30.64
CA THR A 316 -10.58 8.58 30.47
C THR A 316 -11.50 8.45 31.67
N GLU A 317 -11.65 7.26 32.26
CA GLU A 317 -12.41 7.04 33.49
C GLU A 317 -11.72 7.64 34.71
N LYS A 318 -10.39 7.64 34.81
CA LYS A 318 -9.65 8.35 35.87
C LYS A 318 -9.82 9.87 35.75
N LEU A 319 -9.74 10.41 34.52
CA LEU A 319 -9.98 11.82 34.23
C LEU A 319 -11.44 12.19 34.56
N ALA A 320 -12.40 11.39 34.10
CA ALA A 320 -13.81 11.55 34.38
C ALA A 320 -14.13 11.39 35.87
N ARG A 321 -13.48 10.46 36.59
CA ARG A 321 -13.61 10.30 38.04
C ARG A 321 -12.95 11.45 38.80
N LYS A 322 -11.83 12.03 38.33
CA LYS A 322 -11.24 13.26 38.88
C LYS A 322 -12.22 14.42 38.74
N ILE A 323 -12.79 14.60 37.54
CA ILE A 323 -13.82 15.63 37.27
C ILE A 323 -15.09 15.39 38.11
N LYS A 324 -15.53 14.14 38.25
CA LYS A 324 -16.78 13.77 38.95
C LYS A 324 -16.64 13.67 40.48
N ARG A 325 -15.43 13.47 41.03
CA ARG A 325 -15.20 13.41 42.49
C ARG A 325 -15.11 14.78 43.16
N GLY A 326 -15.07 15.88 42.42
CA GLY A 326 -15.16 17.24 42.98
C GLY A 326 -14.13 17.58 44.06
N LYS A 327 -13.04 16.81 44.18
CA LYS A 327 -11.96 17.11 45.13
C LYS A 327 -10.87 17.86 44.39
N GLY A 328 -10.99 19.18 44.52
CA GLY A 328 -9.90 20.15 44.44
C GLY A 328 -9.03 20.02 43.22
N PHE A 329 -9.27 20.90 42.26
CA PHE A 329 -8.20 21.48 41.46
C PHE A 329 -7.08 21.88 42.44
N ASP A 330 -5.98 21.14 42.48
CA ASP A 330 -4.89 21.40 43.42
C ASP A 330 -3.84 22.34 42.78
N LEU A 331 -2.95 22.86 43.62
CA LEU A 331 -1.99 23.87 43.20
C LEU A 331 -0.95 23.30 42.21
N GLU A 332 -0.80 21.98 42.19
CA GLU A 332 0.11 21.24 41.32
C GLU A 332 -0.53 21.04 39.94
N ASP A 333 -1.82 20.70 39.88
CA ASP A 333 -2.64 20.66 38.67
C ASP A 333 -2.74 22.08 38.02
N PHE A 334 -2.82 23.16 38.83
CA PHE A 334 -2.76 24.54 38.33
C PHE A 334 -1.38 24.91 37.77
N LYS A 335 -0.30 24.45 38.42
CA LYS A 335 1.07 24.66 37.94
C LYS A 335 1.34 23.90 36.63
N GLU A 336 0.84 22.67 36.50
CA GLU A 336 0.94 21.90 35.25
C GLU A 336 0.19 22.58 34.12
N GLN A 337 -1.03 23.09 34.36
CA GLN A 337 -1.76 23.84 33.34
C GLN A 337 -1.06 25.15 32.94
N LEU A 338 -0.48 25.90 33.89
CA LEU A 338 0.29 27.10 33.58
C LEU A 338 1.56 26.78 32.77
N SER A 339 2.25 25.69 33.10
CA SER A 339 3.42 25.20 32.36
C SER A 339 3.04 24.77 30.94
N GLN A 340 1.89 24.11 30.78
CA GLN A 340 1.36 23.68 29.48
C GLN A 340 0.86 24.87 28.64
N MET A 341 0.30 25.91 29.27
CA MET A 341 -0.06 27.15 28.58
C MET A 341 1.16 27.97 28.15
N GLN A 342 2.25 27.97 28.92
CA GLN A 342 3.51 28.60 28.52
C GLN A 342 4.16 27.89 27.32
N SER A 343 4.15 26.56 27.29
CA SER A 343 4.74 25.79 26.19
C SER A 343 3.96 25.84 24.87
N MET A 344 2.66 26.15 24.92
CA MET A 344 1.80 26.35 23.74
C MET A 344 1.66 27.82 23.28
N GLY A 345 2.50 28.74 23.78
CA GLY A 345 2.55 30.13 23.29
C GLY A 345 1.68 31.14 24.06
N GLY A 346 1.27 30.83 25.30
CA GLY A 346 0.60 31.76 26.20
C GLY A 346 -0.84 32.14 25.81
N ILE A 347 -1.52 32.90 26.67
CA ILE A 347 -2.92 33.37 26.51
C ILE A 347 -3.16 34.09 25.18
N SER A 348 -2.12 34.67 24.59
CA SER A 348 -2.16 35.34 23.28
C SER A 348 -2.61 34.41 22.14
N SER A 349 -2.20 33.13 22.15
CA SER A 349 -2.52 32.20 21.06
C SER A 349 -3.98 31.68 21.10
N ILE A 350 -4.63 31.79 22.26
CA ILE A 350 -6.04 31.46 22.46
C ILE A 350 -6.93 32.65 22.07
N MET A 351 -6.47 33.89 22.31
CA MET A 351 -7.17 35.11 21.85
C MET A 351 -7.21 35.21 20.31
N ASP A 352 -6.15 34.84 19.61
CA ASP A 352 -6.09 34.85 18.14
C ASP A 352 -6.98 33.79 17.47
N LYS A 353 -7.45 32.79 18.23
CA LYS A 353 -8.24 31.65 17.71
C LYS A 353 -9.68 31.62 18.20
N MET A 354 -10.13 32.64 18.94
CA MET A 354 -11.49 32.70 19.47
C MET A 354 -12.42 33.40 18.45
N PRO A 355 -13.34 32.68 17.78
CA PRO A 355 -14.26 33.29 16.81
C PRO A 355 -15.28 34.14 17.57
N GLY A 356 -15.34 35.45 17.29
CA GLY A 356 -16.42 36.32 17.80
C GLY A 356 -16.03 37.57 18.58
N MET A 357 -14.74 37.91 18.72
CA MET A 357 -14.33 39.19 19.36
C MET A 357 -14.50 40.45 18.49
N GLY A 358 -15.46 40.45 17.57
CA GLY A 358 -15.89 41.64 16.79
C GLY A 358 -17.01 42.45 17.43
N ALA A 359 -17.52 42.04 18.59
CA ALA A 359 -18.67 42.68 19.24
C ALA A 359 -18.43 42.88 20.75
N LEU A 360 -17.50 43.77 21.10
CA LEU A 360 -17.52 44.44 22.40
C LEU A 360 -17.71 45.94 22.16
N PRO A 361 -18.66 46.61 22.85
CA PRO A 361 -18.82 48.06 22.76
C PRO A 361 -17.56 48.76 23.27
N ALA A 362 -17.15 49.84 22.59
CA ALA A 362 -16.04 50.68 22.99
C ALA A 362 -16.30 51.25 24.40
N GLY A 363 -15.57 50.76 25.42
CA GLY A 363 -15.67 51.29 26.78
C GLY A 363 -15.04 50.45 27.90
N ALA A 364 -14.76 49.15 27.69
CA ALA A 364 -14.26 48.28 28.76
C ALA A 364 -12.72 48.14 28.82
N SER A 365 -11.97 49.11 28.31
CA SER A 365 -10.49 49.12 28.34
C SER A 365 -9.91 50.00 29.46
N SER A 366 -10.74 50.53 30.35
CA SER A 366 -10.29 51.37 31.46
C SER A 366 -10.99 50.96 32.76
N MET A 367 -10.51 49.87 33.37
CA MET A 367 -10.45 49.70 34.83
C MET A 367 -9.75 48.36 35.13
N VAL A 368 -8.46 48.50 35.43
CA VAL A 368 -7.52 47.56 36.09
C VAL A 368 -7.26 46.22 35.41
#